data_AF-S4Y4Q6-F1
#
_entry.id   AF-S4Y4Q6-F1
#
_cell.length_a   1.000
_cell.length_b   1.000
_cell.length_c   1.000
_cell.angle_alpha   90.00
_cell.angle_beta   90.00
_cell.angle_gamma   90.00
#
_symmetry.space_group_name_H-M   'P 1'
#
loop_
_entity.id
_entity.type
_entity.pdbx_description
1 polymer ?
#
loop_
_entity_poly.entity_id
_entity_poly.type
_entity_poly.pdbx_seq_one_letter_code
_entity_poly.pdbx_strand_id
1 'polypeptide(L)'
;MLAPLVPASPGTLISETESITGQFREELELLRRLRAAGLGEAAGYKVSAMPREAGARAHCFMTFALEDGQTFTREHRHLLARLQPAVHAALERLCVPLVASQSILAQIVEEQTIGYMCLSRSGAIVEVNERLHALVRRFLRAARVEDGRGALAQFAGRALDETRGQRSWCLEHEDGSTHVKISVHHLAKETHIIGEDLQLVIMQEIPTLQREKSLLGEAVPPMCQTPQLTAALGELDDVEQKIVVAMVTTKSQNKQIAIEMGLGLRAFEKRVQRIASKLNIHVSRGTRVRPVLMRRLMSR
;
A
#
# COMPACT_ATOMS: atom_id res chain seq x y z
N MET A 1 -7.80 8.85 38.47
CA MET A 1 -6.95 7.66 38.67
C MET A 1 -7.71 6.51 38.03
N LEU A 2 -7.25 5.99 36.89
CA LEU A 2 -7.91 4.88 36.20
C LEU A 2 -7.78 3.62 37.06
N ALA A 3 -8.89 2.96 37.36
CA ALA A 3 -8.89 1.69 38.08
C ALA A 3 -8.06 0.65 37.32
N PRO A 4 -7.35 -0.26 38.01
CA PRO A 4 -6.55 -1.27 37.35
C PRO A 4 -7.46 -2.16 36.49
N LEU A 5 -7.25 -2.08 35.17
CA LEU A 5 -7.83 -3.00 34.20
C LEU A 5 -7.62 -4.43 34.68
N VAL A 6 -8.70 -5.21 34.77
CA VAL A 6 -8.59 -6.65 35.00
C VAL A 6 -7.63 -7.19 33.92
N PRO A 7 -6.54 -7.89 34.30
CA PRO A 7 -5.56 -8.39 33.36
C PRO A 7 -6.19 -9.51 32.51
N ALA A 8 -6.86 -9.11 31.43
CA ALA A 8 -7.29 -10.02 30.37
C ALA A 8 -6.15 -10.14 29.36
N SER A 9 -5.74 -11.39 29.10
CA SER A 9 -4.81 -11.73 28.03
C SER A 9 -5.42 -11.37 26.67
N PRO A 10 -4.59 -11.02 25.66
CA PRO A 10 -5.06 -10.97 24.28
C PRO A 10 -5.78 -12.28 23.94
N GLY A 11 -6.98 -12.19 23.39
CA GLY A 11 -7.79 -13.36 23.07
C GLY A 11 -9.00 -13.61 23.95
N THR A 12 -9.17 -12.87 25.05
CA THR A 12 -10.32 -13.02 25.94
C THR A 12 -11.51 -12.22 25.43
N LEU A 13 -12.65 -12.90 25.20
CA LEU A 13 -13.94 -12.26 24.96
C LEU A 13 -14.49 -11.70 26.29
N ILE A 14 -14.76 -10.40 26.34
CA ILE A 14 -15.30 -9.74 27.53
C ILE A 14 -16.77 -9.42 27.23
N SER A 15 -17.67 -10.27 27.76
CA SER A 15 -19.13 -10.11 27.65
C SER A 15 -19.65 -9.18 28.74
N GLU A 16 -20.70 -8.39 28.42
CA GLU A 16 -21.33 -7.40 29.33
C GLU A 16 -21.79 -8.03 30.66
N THR A 17 -22.09 -9.33 30.63
CA THR A 17 -22.66 -10.11 31.74
C THR A 17 -21.65 -10.83 32.63
N GLU A 18 -20.41 -11.05 32.19
CA GLU A 18 -19.48 -11.96 32.90
C GLU A 18 -18.17 -11.29 33.37
N SER A 19 -17.85 -10.06 32.97
CA SER A 19 -16.49 -9.52 33.23
C SER A 19 -16.33 -7.99 33.33
N ILE A 20 -17.41 -7.21 33.21
CA ILE A 20 -17.35 -5.75 33.42
C ILE A 20 -18.12 -5.41 34.71
N THR A 21 -17.51 -5.62 35.87
CA THR A 21 -18.07 -5.18 37.15
C THR A 21 -17.50 -3.82 37.56
N GLY A 22 -18.35 -2.95 38.12
CA GLY A 22 -17.96 -1.67 38.72
C GLY A 22 -17.81 -0.48 37.76
N GLN A 23 -17.13 0.59 38.23
CA GLN A 23 -16.91 1.89 37.56
C GLN A 23 -16.41 1.79 36.10
N PHE A 24 -15.84 0.66 35.70
CA PHE A 24 -15.41 0.35 34.33
C PHE A 24 -16.56 0.36 33.29
N ARG A 25 -17.78 -0.02 33.71
CA ARG A 25 -18.98 0.04 32.87
C ARG A 25 -19.37 1.48 32.53
N GLU A 26 -19.10 2.40 33.44
CA GLU A 26 -19.45 3.82 33.33
C GLU A 26 -18.37 4.63 32.58
N GLU A 27 -17.11 4.18 32.62
CA GLU A 27 -15.97 4.87 31.97
C GLU A 27 -15.80 4.57 30.48
N LEU A 28 -16.32 3.44 29.96
CA LEU A 28 -16.34 3.17 28.52
C LEU A 28 -17.46 3.98 27.84
N GLU A 29 -17.22 5.28 27.67
CA GLU A 29 -18.13 6.22 27.02
C GLU A 29 -18.64 5.71 25.65
N LEU A 30 -17.82 4.90 24.97
CA LEU A 30 -18.18 4.19 23.74
C LEU A 30 -19.41 3.28 23.91
N LEU A 31 -19.46 2.43 24.94
CA LEU A 31 -20.58 1.51 25.16
C LEU A 31 -21.87 2.27 25.48
N ARG A 32 -21.75 3.35 26.27
CA ARG A 32 -22.88 4.25 26.57
C ARG A 32 -23.40 4.94 25.31
N ARG A 33 -22.49 5.40 24.43
CA ARG A 33 -22.84 6.02 23.14
C ARG A 33 -23.49 5.02 22.18
N LEU A 34 -23.04 3.77 22.15
CA LEU A 34 -23.63 2.72 21.31
C LEU A 34 -25.06 2.40 21.76
N ARG A 35 -25.30 2.26 23.07
CA ARG A 35 -26.66 2.06 23.59
C ARG A 35 -27.57 3.27 23.33
N ALA A 36 -27.05 4.49 23.52
CA ALA A 36 -27.79 5.71 23.19
C ALA A 36 -28.13 5.84 21.69
N ALA A 37 -27.42 5.13 20.82
CA ALA A 37 -27.69 5.05 19.39
C ALA A 37 -28.69 3.93 19.01
N GLY A 38 -29.33 3.28 19.99
CA GLY A 38 -30.32 2.22 19.73
C GLY A 38 -29.68 0.87 19.39
N LEU A 39 -28.50 0.58 19.95
CA LEU A 39 -27.88 -0.75 19.87
C LEU A 39 -28.10 -1.49 21.19
N GLY A 40 -28.33 -2.81 21.11
CA GLY A 40 -28.68 -3.69 22.23
C GLY A 40 -27.47 -4.06 23.09
N GLU A 41 -27.20 -5.35 23.29
CA GLU A 41 -26.02 -5.81 24.03
C GLU A 41 -24.74 -5.55 23.21
N ALA A 42 -23.69 -5.07 23.90
CA ALA A 42 -22.38 -4.82 23.31
C ALA A 42 -21.30 -5.65 24.00
N ALA A 43 -20.44 -6.30 23.21
CA ALA A 43 -19.31 -7.09 23.70
C ALA A 43 -18.00 -6.41 23.29
N GLY A 44 -17.12 -6.20 24.27
CA GLY A 44 -15.77 -5.67 24.04
C GLY A 44 -14.78 -6.82 23.87
N TYR A 45 -14.00 -6.81 22.80
CA TYR A 45 -12.90 -7.74 22.60
C TYR A 45 -11.60 -6.97 22.63
N LYS A 46 -10.70 -7.33 23.55
CA LYS A 46 -9.39 -6.68 23.66
C LYS A 46 -8.48 -7.22 22.55
N VAL A 47 -8.21 -6.37 21.57
CA VAL A 47 -7.41 -6.69 20.39
C VAL A 47 -5.92 -6.65 20.74
N SER A 48 -5.48 -5.61 21.44
CA SER A 48 -4.07 -5.41 21.75
C SER A 48 -3.86 -4.54 22.99
N ALA A 49 -2.65 -4.62 23.55
CA ALA A 49 -2.20 -3.76 24.65
C ALA A 49 -0.77 -3.30 24.34
N MET A 50 -0.64 -2.09 23.81
CA MET A 50 0.66 -1.51 23.43
C MET A 50 1.23 -0.70 24.59
N PRO A 51 2.55 -0.74 24.85
CA PRO A 51 3.18 0.16 25.80
C PRO A 51 3.09 1.62 25.28
N ARG A 52 2.95 2.55 26.21
CA ARG A 52 3.02 4.01 26.01
C ARG A 52 4.08 4.60 26.94
N GLU A 53 4.42 5.87 26.71
CA GLU A 53 5.34 6.64 27.56
C GLU A 53 4.93 6.58 29.04
N ALA A 54 5.94 6.69 29.92
CA ALA A 54 5.77 6.69 31.38
C ALA A 54 5.09 5.43 31.97
N GLY A 55 5.21 4.27 31.30
CA GLY A 55 4.69 2.99 31.80
C GLY A 55 3.18 2.80 31.62
N ALA A 56 2.51 3.73 30.94
CA ALA A 56 1.12 3.57 30.54
C ALA A 56 0.98 2.49 29.44
N ARG A 57 -0.21 1.90 29.30
CA ARG A 57 -0.52 0.98 28.19
C ARG A 57 -1.74 1.49 27.43
N ALA A 58 -1.63 1.58 26.11
CA ALA A 58 -2.76 1.80 25.22
C ALA A 58 -3.46 0.46 24.97
N HIS A 59 -4.74 0.40 25.27
CA HIS A 59 -5.54 -0.80 25.06
C HIS A 59 -6.46 -0.59 23.86
N CYS A 60 -6.35 -1.45 22.86
CA CYS A 60 -7.23 -1.44 21.70
C CYS A 60 -8.33 -2.47 21.90
N PHE A 61 -9.58 -2.04 21.73
CA PHE A 61 -10.74 -2.92 21.80
C PHE A 61 -11.51 -2.85 20.50
N MET A 62 -11.99 -4.00 20.04
CA MET A 62 -13.01 -4.12 19.01
C MET A 62 -14.33 -4.38 19.71
N THR A 63 -15.36 -3.62 19.36
CA THR A 63 -16.68 -3.76 19.97
C THR A 63 -17.65 -4.33 18.96
N PHE A 64 -18.34 -5.40 19.35
CA PHE A 64 -19.50 -5.92 18.62
C PHE A 64 -20.75 -5.45 19.33
N ALA A 65 -21.74 -4.97 18.58
CA ALA A 65 -23.02 -4.57 19.13
C ALA A 65 -24.13 -5.25 18.33
N LEU A 66 -25.17 -5.70 19.03
CA LEU A 66 -26.38 -6.22 18.42
C LEU A 66 -27.42 -5.11 18.24
N GLU A 67 -28.48 -5.42 17.51
CA GLU A 67 -29.65 -4.54 17.40
C GLU A 67 -30.33 -4.39 18.77
N ASP A 68 -31.11 -3.32 18.93
CA ASP A 68 -31.84 -3.05 20.17
C ASP A 68 -32.73 -4.24 20.58
N GLY A 69 -32.76 -4.51 21.88
CA GLY A 69 -33.51 -5.64 22.46
C GLY A 69 -32.88 -7.03 22.25
N GLN A 70 -31.75 -7.16 21.53
CA GLN A 70 -31.05 -8.44 21.35
C GLN A 70 -29.91 -8.64 22.35
N THR A 71 -29.68 -9.91 22.71
CA THR A 71 -28.59 -10.36 23.60
C THR A 71 -27.68 -11.37 22.91
N PHE A 72 -26.40 -11.41 23.29
CA PHE A 72 -25.43 -12.37 22.77
C PHE A 72 -25.78 -13.80 23.19
N THR A 73 -26.28 -14.58 22.24
CA THR A 73 -26.52 -16.02 22.42
C THR A 73 -25.21 -16.80 22.45
N ARG A 74 -25.28 -18.07 22.88
CA ARG A 74 -24.14 -18.99 22.85
C ARG A 74 -23.58 -19.18 21.43
N GLU A 75 -24.44 -19.15 20.42
CA GLU A 75 -24.05 -19.26 19.02
C GLU A 75 -23.26 -18.03 18.54
N HIS A 76 -23.73 -16.82 18.88
CA HIS A 76 -22.99 -15.58 18.58
C HIS A 76 -21.57 -15.61 19.19
N ARG A 77 -21.46 -16.06 20.45
CA ARG A 77 -20.16 -16.20 21.13
C ARG A 77 -19.25 -17.20 20.41
N HIS A 78 -19.81 -18.32 19.94
CA HIS A 78 -19.04 -19.33 19.20
C HIS A 78 -18.57 -18.84 17.82
N LEU A 79 -19.42 -18.12 17.08
CA LEU A 79 -19.06 -17.52 15.79
C LEU A 79 -17.99 -16.43 15.94
N LEU A 80 -18.13 -15.56 16.93
CA LEU A 80 -17.13 -14.53 17.23
C LEU A 80 -15.78 -15.13 17.61
N ALA A 81 -15.77 -16.21 18.40
CA ALA A 81 -14.55 -16.95 18.72
C ALA A 81 -13.87 -17.55 17.47
N ARG A 82 -14.63 -17.97 16.45
CA ARG A 82 -14.07 -18.48 15.18
C ARG A 82 -13.54 -17.37 14.28
N LEU A 83 -14.15 -16.19 14.29
CA LEU A 83 -13.68 -15.02 13.54
C LEU A 83 -12.43 -14.40 14.15
N GLN A 84 -12.18 -14.69 15.43
CA GLN A 84 -11.09 -14.13 16.23
C GLN A 84 -9.71 -14.19 15.53
N PRO A 85 -9.22 -15.33 14.99
CA PRO A 85 -7.89 -15.37 14.40
C PRO A 85 -7.80 -14.52 13.14
N ALA A 86 -8.87 -14.50 12.32
CA ALA A 86 -8.90 -13.74 11.07
C ALA A 86 -8.93 -12.22 11.33
N VAL A 87 -9.70 -11.79 12.33
CA VAL A 87 -9.76 -10.38 12.72
C VAL A 87 -8.47 -9.93 13.41
N HIS A 88 -7.86 -10.79 14.23
CA HIS A 88 -6.54 -10.49 14.82
C HIS A 88 -5.49 -10.32 13.72
N ALA A 89 -5.40 -11.27 12.77
CA ALA A 89 -4.49 -11.18 11.64
C ALA A 89 -4.76 -9.93 10.77
N ALA A 90 -6.02 -9.55 10.57
CA ALA A 90 -6.36 -8.32 9.85
C ALA A 90 -5.93 -7.05 10.62
N LEU A 91 -6.10 -7.03 11.94
CA LEU A 91 -5.70 -5.90 12.79
C LEU A 91 -4.18 -5.80 12.95
N GLU A 92 -3.46 -6.93 13.01
CA GLU A 92 -2.00 -6.96 12.92
C GLU A 92 -1.52 -6.38 11.58
N ARG A 93 -2.17 -6.73 10.46
CA ARG A 93 -1.89 -6.10 9.15
C ARG A 93 -2.19 -4.60 9.11
N LEU A 94 -3.22 -4.14 9.83
CA LEU A 94 -3.52 -2.71 9.96
C LEU A 94 -2.54 -1.97 10.89
N CYS A 95 -1.74 -2.68 11.68
CA CYS A 95 -0.65 -2.11 12.48
C CYS A 95 0.65 -1.92 11.67
N VAL A 96 0.72 -2.45 10.45
CA VAL A 96 1.69 -2.03 9.45
C VAL A 96 1.35 -0.58 9.09
N PRO A 97 2.34 0.33 8.97
CA PRO A 97 2.05 1.75 8.75
C PRO A 97 1.22 1.96 7.48
N LEU A 98 -0.09 2.06 7.66
CA LEU A 98 -1.04 2.44 6.62
C LEU A 98 -0.64 3.83 6.19
N VAL A 99 -0.22 3.97 4.93
CA VAL A 99 0.03 5.29 4.36
C VAL A 99 -1.33 5.99 4.31
N ALA A 100 -1.56 6.93 5.23
CA ALA A 100 -2.87 7.58 5.43
C ALA A 100 -3.44 8.23 4.15
N SER A 101 -2.61 8.46 3.14
CA SER A 101 -3.00 9.02 1.84
C SER A 101 -3.58 8.00 0.85
N GLN A 102 -3.64 6.71 1.16
CA GLN A 102 -4.13 5.68 0.23
C GLN A 102 -5.35 4.92 0.76
N SER A 103 -6.23 4.50 -0.15
CA SER A 103 -7.43 3.71 0.19
C SER A 103 -7.03 2.32 0.71
N ILE A 104 -7.71 1.84 1.76
CA ILE A 104 -7.50 0.51 2.36
C ILE A 104 -7.61 -0.60 1.29
N LEU A 105 -8.50 -0.43 0.32
CA LEU A 105 -8.70 -1.41 -0.76
C LEU A 105 -7.53 -1.40 -1.76
N ALA A 106 -6.91 -0.24 -2.00
CA ALA A 106 -5.67 -0.16 -2.77
C ALA A 106 -4.51 -0.83 -2.02
N GLN A 107 -4.43 -0.64 -0.71
CA GLN A 107 -3.41 -1.28 0.14
C GLN A 107 -3.56 -2.81 0.17
N ILE A 108 -4.80 -3.33 0.29
CA ILE A 108 -5.10 -4.78 0.27
C ILE A 108 -4.85 -5.41 -1.12
N VAL A 109 -5.15 -4.70 -2.21
CA VAL A 109 -4.93 -5.21 -3.57
C VAL A 109 -3.45 -5.12 -3.98
N GLU A 110 -2.75 -4.04 -3.62
CA GLU A 110 -1.31 -3.90 -3.81
C GLU A 110 -0.53 -4.92 -2.97
N GLU A 111 -1.00 -5.26 -1.76
CA GLU A 111 -0.44 -6.30 -0.88
C GLU A 111 -0.29 -7.67 -1.55
N GLN A 112 -1.15 -8.03 -2.52
CA GLN A 112 -1.00 -9.29 -3.25
C GLN A 112 0.09 -9.24 -4.33
N THR A 113 0.40 -8.05 -4.84
CA THR A 113 1.40 -7.86 -5.90
C THR A 113 2.79 -7.56 -5.36
N ILE A 114 2.88 -7.08 -4.11
CA ILE A 114 4.10 -6.57 -3.49
C ILE A 114 4.47 -7.44 -2.29
N GLY A 115 5.68 -8.00 -2.32
CA GLY A 115 6.33 -8.54 -1.13
C GLY A 115 7.00 -7.42 -0.34
N TYR A 116 6.90 -7.43 1.00
CA TYR A 116 7.70 -6.56 1.85
C TYR A 116 8.37 -7.29 3.02
N MET A 117 9.46 -6.72 3.49
CA MET A 117 10.14 -7.08 4.74
C MET A 117 10.72 -5.85 5.40
N CYS A 118 10.52 -5.77 6.71
CA CYS A 118 11.06 -4.72 7.56
C CYS A 118 12.28 -5.26 8.30
N LEU A 119 13.38 -4.53 8.23
CA LEU A 119 14.62 -4.83 8.92
C LEU A 119 14.91 -3.76 9.97
N SER A 120 15.35 -4.17 11.15
CA SER A 120 15.88 -3.27 12.16
C SER A 120 17.19 -2.64 11.68
N ARG A 121 17.68 -1.65 12.43
CA ARG A 121 19.01 -1.05 12.16
C ARG A 121 20.16 -2.06 12.21
N SER A 122 20.02 -3.15 12.96
CA SER A 122 21.00 -4.24 13.02
C SER A 122 20.86 -5.25 11.88
N GLY A 123 19.91 -5.05 10.97
CA GLY A 123 19.58 -5.98 9.89
C GLY A 123 18.74 -7.17 10.34
N ALA A 124 18.20 -7.17 11.56
CA ALA A 124 17.33 -8.25 12.02
C ALA A 124 15.94 -8.10 11.36
N ILE A 125 15.35 -9.21 10.95
CA ILE A 125 14.00 -9.21 10.35
C ILE A 125 13.00 -8.96 11.47
N VAL A 126 12.31 -7.82 11.40
CA VAL A 126 11.25 -7.44 12.32
C VAL A 126 9.92 -8.00 11.82
N GLU A 127 9.68 -7.89 10.51
CA GLU A 127 8.43 -8.29 9.88
C GLU A 127 8.65 -8.73 8.43
N VAL A 128 7.84 -9.67 7.97
CA VAL A 128 7.82 -10.14 6.58
C VAL A 128 6.42 -10.60 6.21
N ASN A 129 5.94 -10.21 5.02
CA ASN A 129 4.68 -10.75 4.51
C ASN A 129 4.88 -12.07 3.75
N GLU A 130 3.81 -12.86 3.67
CA GLU A 130 3.81 -14.16 2.98
C GLU A 130 4.22 -14.05 1.51
N ARG A 131 3.81 -12.96 0.85
CA ARG A 131 4.14 -12.69 -0.55
C ARG A 131 5.64 -12.53 -0.77
N LEU A 132 6.35 -11.78 0.09
CA LEU A 132 7.80 -11.67 0.00
C LEU A 132 8.45 -13.03 0.21
N HIS A 133 8.01 -13.82 1.18
CA HIS A 133 8.57 -15.13 1.43
C HIS A 133 8.43 -16.06 0.21
N ALA A 134 7.27 -16.04 -0.45
CA ALA A 134 7.04 -16.77 -1.70
C ALA A 134 7.93 -16.29 -2.85
N LEU A 135 8.06 -14.96 -3.02
CA LEU A 135 8.91 -14.36 -4.05
C LEU A 135 10.39 -14.66 -3.79
N VAL A 136 10.89 -14.52 -2.56
CA VAL A 136 12.27 -14.83 -2.19
C VAL A 136 12.58 -16.27 -2.56
N ARG A 137 11.77 -17.24 -2.12
CA ARG A 137 11.93 -18.66 -2.47
C ARG A 137 12.03 -18.88 -3.97
N ARG A 138 11.17 -18.23 -4.75
CA ARG A 138 11.16 -18.35 -6.22
C ARG A 138 12.41 -17.76 -6.89
N PHE A 139 13.02 -16.74 -6.28
CA PHE A 139 14.17 -16.02 -6.84
C PHE A 139 15.49 -16.29 -6.10
N LEU A 140 15.58 -17.25 -5.18
CA LEU A 140 16.80 -17.54 -4.39
C LEU A 140 18.03 -17.77 -5.27
N ARG A 141 17.87 -18.57 -6.33
CA ARG A 141 18.99 -18.93 -7.22
C ARG A 141 19.46 -17.73 -8.04
N ALA A 142 18.53 -16.94 -8.58
CA ALA A 142 18.84 -15.68 -9.26
C ALA A 142 19.51 -14.67 -8.30
N ALA A 143 19.05 -14.66 -7.04
CA ALA A 143 19.63 -13.90 -5.95
C ALA A 143 20.95 -14.48 -5.43
N ARG A 144 21.49 -15.58 -5.98
CA ARG A 144 22.69 -16.28 -5.50
C ARG A 144 22.69 -16.48 -3.97
N VAL A 145 21.53 -16.80 -3.42
CA VAL A 145 21.33 -17.14 -2.00
C VAL A 145 21.14 -18.64 -1.90
N GLU A 146 21.82 -19.27 -0.95
CA GLU A 146 21.64 -20.70 -0.67
C GLU A 146 20.28 -20.94 -0.03
N ASP A 147 19.58 -21.99 -0.48
CA ASP A 147 18.33 -22.40 0.15
C ASP A 147 18.59 -23.03 1.53
N GLY A 148 17.61 -22.91 2.43
CA GLY A 148 17.66 -23.47 3.77
C GLY A 148 17.48 -22.45 4.89
N ARG A 149 17.93 -22.84 6.09
CA ARG A 149 17.74 -22.06 7.31
C ARG A 149 18.60 -20.79 7.26
N GLY A 150 17.95 -19.65 7.13
CA GLY A 150 18.62 -18.34 7.04
C GLY A 150 18.64 -17.74 5.64
N ALA A 151 18.08 -18.41 4.62
CA ALA A 151 17.98 -17.88 3.26
C ALA A 151 17.34 -16.48 3.23
N LEU A 152 16.30 -16.25 4.03
CA LEU A 152 15.64 -14.94 4.11
C LEU A 152 16.56 -13.84 4.68
N ALA A 153 17.37 -14.17 5.69
CA ALA A 153 18.33 -13.22 6.28
C ALA A 153 19.51 -12.94 5.34
N GLN A 154 20.00 -13.97 4.63
CA GLN A 154 21.01 -13.80 3.59
C GLN A 154 20.49 -12.94 2.43
N PHE A 155 19.25 -13.18 1.99
CA PHE A 155 18.58 -12.35 0.98
C PHE A 155 18.43 -10.91 1.44
N ALA A 156 18.03 -10.68 2.69
CA ALA A 156 17.94 -9.34 3.28
C ALA A 156 19.29 -8.61 3.23
N GLY A 157 20.38 -9.27 3.63
CA GLY A 157 21.73 -8.72 3.54
C GLY A 157 22.12 -8.34 2.11
N ARG A 158 21.90 -9.24 1.14
CA ARG A 158 22.17 -8.93 -0.28
C ARG A 158 21.30 -7.79 -0.79
N ALA A 159 20.01 -7.75 -0.44
CA ALA A 159 19.12 -6.68 -0.86
C ALA A 159 19.61 -5.31 -0.37
N LEU A 160 20.06 -5.21 0.89
CA LEU A 160 20.66 -3.99 1.43
C LEU A 160 21.93 -3.59 0.69
N ASP A 161 22.78 -4.54 0.34
CA ASP A 161 24.05 -4.28 -0.35
C ASP A 161 23.87 -3.87 -1.82
N GLU A 162 23.01 -4.57 -2.55
CA GLU A 162 22.77 -4.35 -3.99
C GLU A 162 21.93 -3.08 -4.26
N THR A 163 21.18 -2.59 -3.26
CA THR A 163 20.36 -1.37 -3.38
C THR A 163 20.99 -0.11 -2.77
N ARG A 164 22.25 -0.21 -2.28
CA ARG A 164 22.97 0.96 -1.76
C ARG A 164 23.02 2.10 -2.80
N GLY A 165 22.83 3.32 -2.32
CA GLY A 165 22.86 4.52 -3.17
C GLY A 165 21.61 4.72 -4.03
N GLN A 166 20.43 4.34 -3.53
CA GLN A 166 19.12 4.51 -4.19
C GLN A 166 18.95 3.72 -5.49
N ARG A 167 19.73 2.65 -5.68
CA ARG A 167 19.58 1.75 -6.84
C ARG A 167 18.52 0.71 -6.54
N SER A 168 17.75 0.32 -7.56
CA SER A 168 16.92 -0.87 -7.47
C SER A 168 17.69 -2.08 -7.95
N TRP A 169 17.54 -3.21 -7.25
CA TRP A 169 18.12 -4.49 -7.63
C TRP A 169 17.10 -5.30 -8.42
N CYS A 170 17.44 -5.71 -9.64
CA CYS A 170 16.55 -6.48 -10.50
C CYS A 170 17.03 -7.93 -10.58
N LEU A 171 16.11 -8.86 -10.36
CA LEU A 171 16.32 -10.30 -10.51
C LEU A 171 15.47 -10.84 -11.65
N GLU A 172 16.05 -11.75 -12.41
CA GLU A 172 15.41 -12.45 -13.51
C GLU A 172 15.16 -13.89 -13.12
N HIS A 173 13.94 -14.37 -13.35
CA HIS A 173 13.61 -15.76 -13.11
C HIS A 173 14.27 -16.64 -14.19
N GLU A 174 14.56 -17.90 -13.87
CA GLU A 174 15.33 -18.79 -14.77
C GLU A 174 14.65 -19.05 -16.12
N ASP A 175 13.32 -19.01 -16.14
CA ASP A 175 12.51 -19.19 -17.35
C ASP A 175 12.38 -17.91 -18.20
N GLY A 176 12.92 -16.78 -17.73
CA GLY A 176 12.78 -15.47 -18.38
C GLY A 176 11.35 -14.91 -18.41
N SER A 177 10.37 -15.55 -17.77
CA SER A 177 8.95 -15.16 -17.85
C SER A 177 8.60 -13.94 -16.99
N THR A 178 9.37 -13.75 -15.92
CA THR A 178 9.14 -12.74 -14.91
C THR A 178 10.46 -12.18 -14.39
N HIS A 179 10.43 -10.91 -14.02
CA HIS A 179 11.49 -10.30 -13.24
C HIS A 179 10.91 -9.77 -11.94
N VAL A 180 11.79 -9.53 -11.00
CA VAL A 180 11.44 -8.85 -9.77
C VAL A 180 12.35 -7.64 -9.60
N LYS A 181 11.73 -6.52 -9.25
CA LYS A 181 12.40 -5.30 -8.83
C LYS A 181 12.40 -5.25 -7.30
N ILE A 182 13.57 -5.05 -6.73
CA ILE A 182 13.79 -4.90 -5.30
C ILE A 182 14.24 -3.48 -5.03
N SER A 183 13.59 -2.83 -4.07
CA SER A 183 13.94 -1.49 -3.62
C SER A 183 13.94 -1.45 -2.10
N VAL A 184 14.90 -0.70 -1.54
CA VAL A 184 15.02 -0.51 -0.10
C VAL A 184 14.74 0.95 0.23
N HIS A 185 13.86 1.15 1.21
CA HIS A 185 13.45 2.46 1.69
C HIS A 185 13.76 2.58 3.19
N HIS A 186 14.08 3.79 3.63
CA HIS A 186 14.27 4.08 5.05
C HIS A 186 12.96 4.60 5.65
N LEU A 187 12.46 3.94 6.67
CA LEU A 187 11.32 4.37 7.47
C LEU A 187 11.85 5.00 8.76
N ALA A 188 11.77 6.32 8.85
CA ALA A 188 12.17 7.05 10.05
C ALA A 188 11.04 7.06 11.09
N LYS A 189 11.37 6.76 12.35
CA LYS A 189 10.39 6.67 13.45
C LYS A 189 9.59 7.96 13.66
N GLU A 190 10.20 9.11 13.42
CA GLU A 190 9.58 10.43 13.57
C GLU A 190 8.45 10.66 12.57
N THR A 191 8.44 9.92 11.46
CA THR A 191 7.52 10.14 10.33
C THR A 191 6.42 9.09 10.21
N HIS A 192 6.58 7.90 10.81
CA HIS A 192 5.71 6.75 10.55
C HIS A 192 5.07 6.10 11.80
N ILE A 193 5.18 6.70 12.99
CA ILE A 193 4.63 6.15 14.26
C ILE A 193 5.10 4.69 14.47
N ILE A 194 6.41 4.46 14.30
CA ILE A 194 7.07 3.16 14.52
C ILE A 194 8.06 3.29 15.69
N GLY A 195 8.36 2.17 16.36
CA GLY A 195 9.18 2.17 17.59
C GLY A 195 10.66 2.51 17.38
N GLU A 196 11.18 2.28 16.18
CA GLU A 196 12.57 2.53 15.79
C GLU A 196 12.66 2.80 14.29
N ASP A 197 13.82 3.26 13.83
CA ASP A 197 14.09 3.41 12.39
C ASP A 197 14.23 2.03 11.74
N LEU A 198 13.53 1.82 10.63
CA LEU A 198 13.48 0.55 9.92
C LEU A 198 13.93 0.72 8.47
N GLN A 199 14.45 -0.37 7.88
CA GLN A 199 14.63 -0.50 6.44
C GLN A 199 13.48 -1.35 5.88
N LEU A 200 12.72 -0.79 4.95
CA LEU A 200 11.65 -1.47 4.23
C LEU A 200 12.18 -1.98 2.90
N VAL A 201 12.32 -3.29 2.78
CA VAL A 201 12.60 -3.99 1.53
C VAL A 201 11.28 -4.26 0.83
N ILE A 202 11.14 -3.76 -0.39
CA ILE A 202 9.98 -3.97 -1.25
C ILE A 202 10.41 -4.82 -2.45
N MET A 203 9.64 -5.85 -2.76
CA MET A 203 9.86 -6.79 -3.85
C MET A 203 8.62 -6.81 -4.75
N GLN A 204 8.75 -6.32 -5.97
CA GLN A 204 7.65 -6.23 -6.93
C GLN A 204 7.92 -7.12 -8.14
N GLU A 205 6.98 -8.02 -8.43
CA GLU A 205 7.03 -8.86 -9.62
C GLU A 205 6.55 -8.07 -10.84
N ILE A 206 7.34 -8.13 -11.92
CA ILE A 206 7.08 -7.48 -13.19
C ILE A 206 7.11 -8.57 -14.28
N PRO A 207 5.98 -8.87 -14.93
CA PRO A 207 5.94 -9.80 -16.06
C PRO A 207 6.87 -9.35 -17.19
N THR A 208 7.60 -10.26 -17.83
CA THR A 208 8.56 -9.90 -18.90
C THR A 208 7.90 -9.20 -20.09
N LEU A 209 6.64 -9.53 -20.39
CA LEU A 209 5.81 -8.81 -21.39
C LEU A 209 5.64 -7.32 -21.08
N GLN A 210 5.82 -6.91 -19.83
CA GLN A 210 5.84 -5.49 -19.43
C GLN A 210 7.25 -4.89 -19.46
N ARG A 211 8.32 -5.71 -19.38
CA ARG A 211 9.71 -5.24 -19.46
C ARG A 211 10.12 -4.89 -20.89
N GLU A 212 9.69 -5.66 -21.88
CA GLU A 212 9.90 -5.26 -23.30
C GLU A 212 9.27 -3.88 -23.57
N LYS A 213 8.13 -3.57 -22.93
CA LYS A 213 7.50 -2.23 -22.99
C LYS A 213 8.23 -1.15 -22.20
N SER A 214 9.15 -1.52 -21.31
CA SER A 214 9.84 -0.61 -20.38
C SER A 214 11.32 -0.39 -20.77
N LEU A 215 11.95 -1.35 -21.45
CA LEU A 215 13.33 -1.27 -21.98
C LEU A 215 13.39 -0.86 -23.46
N LEU A 216 12.43 -1.28 -24.29
CA LEU A 216 12.19 -0.62 -25.58
C LEU A 216 11.27 0.54 -25.25
N GLY A 217 11.73 1.78 -25.41
CA GLY A 217 10.92 2.96 -25.16
C GLY A 217 9.50 2.79 -25.71
N GLU A 218 8.53 2.75 -24.80
CA GLU A 218 7.09 2.78 -25.04
C GLU A 218 6.65 2.18 -26.39
N ALA A 219 6.57 0.85 -26.48
CA ALA A 219 5.60 0.27 -27.40
C ALA A 219 4.22 0.71 -26.92
N VAL A 220 3.72 1.77 -27.54
CA VAL A 220 2.46 2.43 -27.25
C VAL A 220 1.40 1.34 -27.05
N PRO A 221 0.64 1.31 -25.94
CA PRO A 221 -0.35 0.26 -25.70
C PRO A 221 -1.23 0.09 -26.94
N PRO A 222 -1.76 -1.12 -27.24
CA PRO A 222 -2.54 -1.38 -28.46
C PRO A 222 -3.78 -0.46 -28.64
N MET A 223 -4.13 0.34 -27.62
CA MET A 223 -5.08 1.45 -27.72
C MET A 223 -4.59 2.67 -28.53
N CYS A 224 -3.29 2.76 -28.82
CA CYS A 224 -2.67 3.87 -29.53
C CYS A 224 -2.31 3.56 -30.99
N GLN A 225 -2.69 2.37 -31.47
CA GLN A 225 -2.59 2.02 -32.89
C GLN A 225 -3.83 2.43 -33.68
N THR A 226 -4.62 3.40 -33.19
CA THR A 226 -5.60 4.04 -34.06
C THR A 226 -4.81 4.76 -35.16
N PRO A 227 -5.14 4.58 -36.45
CA PRO A 227 -4.44 5.22 -37.55
C PRO A 227 -4.33 6.74 -37.37
N GLN A 228 -5.30 7.35 -36.67
CA GLN A 228 -5.32 8.78 -36.40
C GLN A 228 -4.29 9.20 -35.35
N LEU A 229 -4.04 8.41 -34.29
CA LEU A 229 -3.01 8.77 -33.30
C LEU A 229 -1.62 8.60 -33.89
N THR A 230 -1.39 7.55 -34.70
CA THR A 230 -0.12 7.35 -35.42
C THR A 230 0.17 8.51 -36.38
N ALA A 231 -0.83 8.99 -37.12
CA ALA A 231 -0.69 10.15 -38.00
C ALA A 231 -0.40 11.44 -37.22
N ALA A 232 -1.12 11.67 -36.10
CA ALA A 232 -0.92 12.82 -35.23
C ALA A 232 0.47 12.83 -34.57
N LEU A 233 0.98 11.66 -34.15
CA LEU A 233 2.31 11.53 -33.55
C LEU A 233 3.42 11.81 -34.58
N GLY A 234 3.21 11.51 -35.87
CA GLY A 234 4.18 11.76 -36.93
C GLY A 234 4.54 13.24 -37.15
N GLU A 235 3.69 14.17 -36.70
CA GLU A 235 3.94 15.62 -36.79
C GLU A 235 4.70 16.19 -35.56
N LEU A 236 4.91 15.37 -34.54
CA LEU A 236 5.51 15.75 -33.26
C LEU A 236 6.97 15.30 -33.17
N ASP A 237 7.80 16.08 -32.47
CA ASP A 237 9.17 15.64 -32.16
C ASP A 237 9.18 14.52 -31.10
N ASP A 238 10.30 13.79 -30.97
CA ASP A 238 10.41 12.64 -30.05
C ASP A 238 10.01 12.97 -28.60
N VAL A 239 10.27 14.18 -28.13
CA VAL A 239 9.94 14.60 -26.76
C VAL A 239 8.45 14.93 -26.66
N GLU A 240 7.90 15.60 -27.67
CA GLU A 240 6.47 15.88 -27.79
C GLU A 240 5.64 14.60 -27.90
N GLN A 241 6.10 13.61 -28.66
CA GLN A 241 5.49 12.28 -28.74
C GLN A 241 5.44 11.62 -27.37
N LYS A 242 6.57 11.58 -26.65
CA LYS A 242 6.63 11.04 -25.28
C LYS A 242 5.70 11.76 -24.31
N ILE A 243 5.55 13.09 -24.43
CA ILE A 243 4.58 13.85 -23.63
C ILE A 243 3.15 13.38 -23.93
N VAL A 244 2.79 13.22 -25.21
CA VAL A 244 1.45 12.76 -25.60
C VAL A 244 1.19 11.34 -25.11
N VAL A 245 2.14 10.43 -25.31
CA VAL A 245 2.04 9.03 -24.83
C VAL A 245 1.87 9.02 -23.33
N ALA A 246 2.75 9.65 -22.56
CA ALA A 246 2.65 9.72 -21.11
C ALA A 246 1.31 10.32 -20.65
N MET A 247 0.80 11.36 -21.32
CA MET A 247 -0.49 11.97 -20.97
C MET A 247 -1.69 11.05 -21.21
N VAL A 248 -1.62 10.19 -22.24
CA VAL A 248 -2.69 9.27 -22.65
C VAL A 248 -2.65 7.96 -21.85
N THR A 249 -1.45 7.41 -21.65
CA THR A 249 -1.25 6.11 -21.00
C THR A 249 -1.26 6.21 -19.48
N THR A 250 -0.81 7.35 -18.93
CA THR A 250 -0.77 7.56 -17.47
C THR A 250 -1.94 8.40 -16.99
N LYS A 251 -2.50 8.03 -15.83
CA LYS A 251 -3.43 8.89 -15.08
C LYS A 251 -2.69 9.94 -14.23
N SER A 252 -1.38 10.08 -14.38
CA SER A 252 -0.50 10.96 -13.60
C SER A 252 -0.78 12.44 -13.90
N GLN A 253 -0.62 13.33 -12.91
CA GLN A 253 -0.79 14.77 -13.10
C GLN A 253 0.35 15.38 -13.93
N ASN A 254 0.15 16.53 -14.57
CA ASN A 254 1.18 17.19 -15.41
C ASN A 254 2.49 17.44 -14.66
N LYS A 255 2.40 17.80 -13.37
CA LYS A 255 3.57 18.00 -12.51
C LYS A 255 4.41 16.72 -12.39
N GLN A 256 3.75 15.58 -12.24
CA GLN A 256 4.41 14.29 -12.10
C GLN A 256 5.06 13.85 -13.42
N ILE A 257 4.33 13.98 -14.54
CA ILE A 257 4.88 13.69 -15.88
C ILE A 257 6.09 14.59 -16.18
N ALA A 258 6.01 15.87 -15.83
CA ALA A 258 7.12 16.80 -16.02
C ALA A 258 8.37 16.37 -15.23
N ILE A 259 8.22 15.94 -13.98
CA ILE A 259 9.32 15.42 -13.14
C ILE A 259 9.91 14.16 -13.75
N GLU A 260 9.09 13.21 -14.17
CA GLU A 260 9.53 11.94 -14.78
C GLU A 260 10.31 12.17 -16.09
N MET A 261 9.95 13.20 -16.84
CA MET A 261 10.64 13.59 -18.07
C MET A 261 11.87 14.49 -17.84
N GLY A 262 12.20 14.85 -16.60
CA GLY A 262 13.27 15.79 -16.29
C GLY A 262 13.01 17.22 -16.80
N LEU A 263 11.74 17.60 -16.98
CA LEU A 263 11.32 18.90 -17.49
C LEU A 263 10.80 19.79 -16.35
N GLY A 264 11.18 21.07 -16.36
CA GLY A 264 10.51 22.06 -15.52
C GLY A 264 9.04 22.23 -15.91
N LEU A 265 8.14 22.40 -14.93
CA LEU A 265 6.68 22.46 -15.17
C LEU A 265 6.28 23.50 -16.23
N ARG A 266 6.87 24.71 -16.21
CA ARG A 266 6.61 25.74 -17.22
C ARG A 266 7.06 25.32 -18.63
N ALA A 267 8.18 24.61 -18.74
CA ALA A 267 8.68 24.10 -20.01
C ALA A 267 7.78 22.99 -20.56
N PHE A 268 7.31 22.10 -19.67
CA PHE A 268 6.32 21.07 -19.99
C PHE A 268 5.01 21.69 -20.51
N GLU A 269 4.44 22.67 -19.79
CA GLU A 269 3.20 23.34 -20.21
C GLU A 269 3.33 24.05 -21.57
N LYS A 270 4.47 24.70 -21.82
CA LYS A 270 4.77 25.32 -23.12
C LYS A 270 4.82 24.30 -24.25
N ARG A 271 5.40 23.11 -24.00
CA ARG A 271 5.40 22.00 -24.97
C ARG A 271 4.00 21.46 -25.19
N VAL A 272 3.19 21.29 -24.15
CA VAL A 272 1.79 20.85 -24.27
C VAL A 272 0.95 21.84 -25.10
N GLN A 273 1.16 23.15 -24.95
CA GLN A 273 0.52 24.16 -25.81
C GLN A 273 0.99 24.07 -27.26
N ARG A 274 2.29 23.87 -27.49
CA ARG A 274 2.85 23.68 -28.84
C ARG A 274 2.28 22.44 -29.52
N ILE A 275 2.17 21.32 -28.80
CA ILE A 275 1.53 20.09 -29.27
C ILE A 275 0.09 20.37 -29.70
N ALA A 276 -0.71 21.04 -28.84
CA ALA A 276 -2.08 21.39 -29.19
C ALA A 276 -2.15 22.27 -30.46
N SER A 277 -1.21 23.20 -30.63
CA SER A 277 -1.13 24.03 -31.84
C SER A 277 -0.75 23.23 -33.09
N LYS A 278 0.22 22.30 -33.01
CA LYS A 278 0.62 21.45 -34.14
C LYS A 278 -0.52 20.55 -34.60
N LEU A 279 -1.23 19.96 -33.64
CA LEU A 279 -2.39 19.09 -33.90
C LEU A 279 -3.67 19.86 -34.27
N ASN A 280 -3.58 21.18 -34.46
CA ASN A 280 -4.70 22.07 -34.78
C ASN A 280 -5.88 21.96 -33.78
N ILE A 281 -5.56 21.80 -32.49
CA ILE A 281 -6.52 21.73 -31.40
C ILE A 281 -6.68 23.12 -30.78
N HIS A 282 -7.82 23.74 -31.05
CA HIS A 282 -8.14 25.04 -30.46
C HIS A 282 -8.39 24.92 -28.95
N VAL A 283 -7.62 25.67 -28.16
CA VAL A 283 -7.79 25.77 -26.70
C VAL A 283 -8.15 27.22 -26.36
N SER A 284 -9.36 27.42 -25.85
CA SER A 284 -9.82 28.75 -25.42
C SER A 284 -8.96 29.29 -24.28
N ARG A 285 -8.77 30.61 -24.24
CA ARG A 285 -8.00 31.29 -23.20
C ARG A 285 -8.57 30.98 -21.81
N GLY A 286 -7.72 30.51 -20.90
CA GLY A 286 -8.12 30.12 -19.54
C GLY A 286 -8.53 28.65 -19.38
N THR A 287 -8.68 27.89 -20.47
CA THR A 287 -8.98 26.46 -20.42
C THR A 287 -7.70 25.65 -20.22
N ARG A 288 -7.75 24.63 -19.37
CA ARG A 288 -6.64 23.67 -19.22
C ARG A 288 -6.50 22.88 -20.53
N VAL A 289 -5.30 22.92 -21.13
CA VAL A 289 -5.02 22.28 -22.44
C VAL A 289 -5.19 20.76 -22.39
N ARG A 290 -4.77 20.10 -21.29
CA ARG A 290 -4.76 18.65 -21.18
C ARG A 290 -6.14 17.99 -21.38
N PRO A 291 -7.22 18.38 -20.66
CA PRO A 291 -8.54 17.79 -20.89
C PRO A 291 -9.04 17.92 -22.33
N VAL A 292 -8.76 19.06 -22.99
CA VAL A 292 -9.16 19.30 -24.38
C VAL A 292 -8.38 18.41 -25.34
N LEU A 293 -7.06 18.34 -25.15
CA LEU A 293 -6.15 17.50 -25.91
C LEU A 293 -6.52 16.02 -25.78
N MET A 294 -6.70 15.53 -24.54
CA MET A 294 -7.12 14.16 -24.25
C MET A 294 -8.46 13.82 -24.89
N ARG A 295 -9.46 14.69 -24.76
CA ARG A 295 -10.77 14.47 -25.38
C ARG A 295 -10.65 14.34 -26.89
N ARG A 296 -9.87 15.21 -27.55
CA ARG A 296 -9.70 15.18 -29.01
C ARG A 296 -8.89 13.99 -29.52
N LEU A 297 -7.88 13.56 -28.75
CA LEU A 297 -7.06 12.38 -29.09
C LEU A 297 -7.83 11.07 -28.88
N MET A 298 -8.82 11.04 -27.98
CA MET A 298 -9.62 9.84 -27.71
C MET A 298 -10.98 9.81 -28.45
N SER A 299 -11.45 10.94 -28.99
CA SER A 299 -12.75 11.05 -29.68
C SER A 299 -12.67 10.98 -31.20
N ARG A 300 -11.49 10.75 -31.77
CA ARG A 300 -11.25 10.63 -33.21
C ARG A 300 -10.79 9.21 -33.51
#